data_AF-A0A496AD87-F1
#
_entry.id   AF-A0A496AD87-F1
#
_cell.length_a   1.000
_cell.length_b   1.000
_cell.length_c   1.000
_cell.angle_alpha   90.00
_cell.angle_beta   90.00
_cell.angle_gamma   90.00
#
_symmetry.space_group_name_H-M   'P 1'
#
loop_
_entity.id
_entity.type
_entity.pdbx_description
1 polymer ?
#
loop_
_entity_poly.entity_id
_entity_poly.type
_entity_poly.pdbx_seq_one_letter_code
_entity_poly.pdbx_strand_id
1 'polypeptide(L)'
;MQRPANLEGLLVEEMEENTDFQDHLWNTAENLINQYGMIFSSDCEFLIRSFIHEGISRMDAEDCLSDDMSCELAEANLAVFVSRMVIIALMQDSRELDTDTFYAAESGFAVWPFYGG
;
A
#
# COMPACT_ATOMS: atom_id res chain seq x y z
N MET A 1 39.69 6.04 17.90
CA MET A 1 39.50 6.12 16.43
C MET A 1 38.17 5.47 16.12
N GLN A 2 37.11 6.25 15.95
CA GLN A 2 35.83 5.75 15.45
C GLN A 2 36.02 5.44 13.97
N ARG A 3 35.67 4.22 13.55
CA ARG A 3 35.57 3.86 12.12
C ARG A 3 34.47 4.73 11.49
N PRO A 4 34.65 5.27 10.28
CA PRO A 4 33.53 5.86 9.56
C PRO A 4 32.49 4.75 9.32
N ALA A 5 31.23 5.03 9.65
CA ALA A 5 30.11 4.18 9.25
C ALA A 5 30.15 4.04 7.72
N ASN A 6 30.08 2.80 7.24
CA ASN A 6 30.11 2.51 5.82
C ASN A 6 28.76 2.95 5.22
N LEU A 7 28.73 4.09 4.55
CA LEU A 7 27.54 4.64 3.87
C LEU A 7 26.90 3.64 2.91
N GLU A 8 27.69 2.75 2.30
CA GLU A 8 27.17 1.70 1.41
C GLU A 8 26.41 0.60 2.16
N GLY A 9 26.72 0.35 3.44
CA GLY A 9 25.98 -0.63 4.25
C GLY A 9 24.64 -0.07 4.72
N LEU A 10 24.60 1.22 5.08
CA LEU A 10 23.37 1.90 5.52
C LEU A 10 22.33 1.96 4.39
N LEU A 11 22.77 2.27 3.15
CA LEU A 11 21.88 2.34 2.00
C LEU A 11 21.29 0.98 1.59
N VAL A 12 21.97 -0.13 1.88
CA VAL A 12 21.45 -1.47 1.58
C VAL A 12 20.39 -1.88 2.59
N GLU A 13 20.60 -1.60 3.88
CA GLU A 13 19.62 -1.87 4.95
C GLU A 13 18.32 -1.07 4.73
N GLU A 14 18.42 0.22 4.39
CA GLU A 14 17.25 1.08 4.08
C GLU A 14 16.48 0.63 2.82
N MET A 15 17.17 0.04 1.83
CA MET A 15 16.52 -0.49 0.62
C MET A 15 15.83 -1.84 0.86
N GLU A 16 16.41 -2.69 1.71
CA GLU A 16 15.82 -3.98 2.10
C GLU A 16 14.56 -3.78 2.96
N GLU A 17 14.61 -2.90 3.97
CA GLU A 17 13.45 -2.58 4.83
C GLU A 17 12.27 -1.99 4.02
N ASN A 18 12.55 -1.15 3.03
CA ASN A 18 11.53 -0.61 2.13
C ASN A 18 10.83 -1.68 1.28
N THR A 19 11.59 -2.69 0.85
CA THR A 19 11.04 -3.79 0.04
C THR A 19 10.17 -4.70 0.88
N ASP A 20 10.60 -5.01 2.11
CA ASP A 20 9.85 -5.86 3.04
C ASP A 20 8.51 -5.22 3.44
N PHE A 21 8.49 -3.91 3.71
CA PHE A 21 7.24 -3.23 4.06
C PHE A 21 6.28 -3.10 2.87
N GLN A 22 6.82 -2.91 1.65
CA GLN A 22 6.01 -2.93 0.43
C GLN A 22 5.32 -4.28 0.21
N ASP A 23 6.05 -5.37 0.38
CA ASP A 23 5.51 -6.72 0.25
C ASP A 23 4.49 -7.01 1.36
N HIS A 24 4.71 -6.54 2.58
CA HIS A 24 3.74 -6.62 3.67
C HIS A 24 2.41 -5.93 3.31
N LEU A 25 2.45 -4.67 2.87
CA LEU A 25 1.26 -3.93 2.45
C LEU A 25 0.54 -4.60 1.27
N TRP A 26 1.28 -5.11 0.29
CA TRP A 26 0.70 -5.88 -0.82
C TRP A 26 -0.02 -7.13 -0.32
N ASN A 27 0.61 -7.90 0.55
CA ASN A 27 0.02 -9.10 1.13
C ASN A 27 -1.23 -8.77 1.94
N THR A 28 -1.28 -7.65 2.65
CA THR A 28 -2.50 -7.19 3.34
C THR A 28 -3.64 -6.94 2.35
N ALA A 29 -3.38 -6.24 1.24
CA ALA A 29 -4.38 -6.01 0.19
C ALA A 29 -4.85 -7.33 -0.44
N GLU A 30 -3.93 -8.22 -0.82
CA GLU A 30 -4.23 -9.50 -1.46
C GLU A 30 -5.02 -10.43 -0.53
N ASN A 31 -4.59 -10.57 0.73
CA ASN A 31 -5.29 -11.38 1.73
C ASN A 31 -6.72 -10.89 1.96
N LEU A 32 -6.92 -9.57 1.99
CA LEU A 32 -8.24 -8.99 2.20
C LEU A 32 -9.19 -9.36 1.06
N ILE A 33 -8.78 -9.20 -0.20
CA ILE A 33 -9.66 -9.51 -1.35
C ILE A 33 -9.91 -11.02 -1.49
N ASN A 34 -8.93 -11.85 -1.14
CA ASN A 34 -9.04 -13.30 -1.14
C ASN A 34 -10.09 -13.79 -0.13
N GLN A 35 -10.25 -13.13 1.02
CA GLN A 35 -11.31 -13.44 1.99
C GLN A 35 -12.72 -13.26 1.40
N TYR A 36 -12.88 -12.40 0.39
CA TYR A 36 -14.15 -12.17 -0.32
C TYR A 36 -14.28 -12.99 -1.61
N GLY A 37 -13.26 -13.82 -1.94
CA GLY A 37 -13.21 -14.58 -3.18
C GLY A 37 -13.13 -13.68 -4.42
N MET A 38 -12.39 -12.58 -4.32
CA MET A 38 -12.14 -11.62 -5.39
C MET A 38 -10.69 -11.71 -5.88
N ILE A 39 -10.44 -11.20 -7.09
CA ILE A 39 -9.11 -11.05 -7.67
C ILE A 39 -8.91 -9.61 -8.15
N PHE A 40 -7.66 -9.14 -8.20
CA PHE A 40 -7.32 -7.93 -8.96
C PHE A 40 -7.23 -8.27 -10.45
N SER A 41 -7.77 -7.41 -11.30
CA SER A 41 -7.37 -7.37 -12.70
C SER A 41 -5.90 -6.94 -12.80
N SER A 42 -5.22 -7.28 -13.89
CA SER A 42 -3.80 -6.91 -14.07
C SER A 42 -3.57 -5.39 -14.00
N ASP A 43 -4.49 -4.60 -14.56
CA ASP A 43 -4.39 -3.14 -14.50
C ASP A 43 -4.65 -2.61 -13.09
N CYS A 44 -5.60 -3.22 -12.37
CA CYS A 44 -5.88 -2.84 -10.98
C CYS A 44 -4.73 -3.21 -10.03
N GLU A 45 -4.09 -4.36 -10.23
CA GLU A 45 -2.89 -4.75 -9.48
C GLU A 45 -1.79 -3.70 -9.65
N PHE A 46 -1.55 -3.25 -10.87
CA PHE A 46 -0.56 -2.19 -11.13
C PHE A 46 -0.90 -0.89 -10.40
N LEU A 47 -2.17 -0.49 -10.39
CA LEU A 47 -2.63 0.71 -9.66
C LEU A 47 -2.42 0.57 -8.15
N ILE A 48 -2.77 -0.57 -7.56
CA ILE A 48 -2.59 -0.82 -6.12
C ILE A 48 -1.12 -0.82 -5.75
N ARG A 49 -0.25 -1.49 -6.53
CA ARG A 49 1.20 -1.47 -6.29
C ARG A 49 1.76 -0.06 -6.38
N SER A 50 1.31 0.74 -7.36
CA SER A 50 1.73 2.13 -7.51
C SER A 50 1.27 2.98 -6.33
N PHE A 51 0.03 2.78 -5.88
CA PHE A 51 -0.55 3.47 -4.72
C PHE A 51 0.20 3.13 -3.42
N ILE A 52 0.57 1.87 -3.21
CA ILE A 52 1.40 1.42 -2.09
C ILE A 52 2.78 2.08 -2.16
N HIS A 53 3.44 2.02 -3.32
CA HIS A 53 4.77 2.60 -3.52
C HIS A 53 4.77 4.12 -3.24
N GLU A 54 3.74 4.84 -3.70
CA GLU A 54 3.59 6.27 -3.40
C GLU A 54 3.37 6.53 -1.91
N GLY A 55 2.55 5.73 -1.24
CA GLY A 55 2.36 5.81 0.22
C GLY A 55 3.67 5.62 0.98
N ILE A 56 4.46 4.60 0.64
CA ILE A 56 5.78 4.34 1.23
C ILE A 56 6.73 5.49 0.97
N SER A 57 6.78 6.00 -0.28
CA SER A 57 7.63 7.14 -0.64
C SER A 57 7.32 8.39 0.20
N ARG A 58 6.04 8.59 0.58
CA ARG A 58 5.64 9.67 1.47
C ARG A 58 6.05 9.41 2.92
N MET A 59 5.89 8.18 3.41
CA MET A 59 6.33 7.80 4.74
C MET A 59 7.86 7.95 4.89
N ASP A 60 8.63 7.58 3.86
CA ASP A 60 10.09 7.77 3.81
C ASP A 60 10.46 9.26 3.90
N ALA A 61 9.81 10.09 3.08
CA ALA A 61 10.03 11.54 3.08
C ALA A 61 9.66 12.21 4.42
N GLU A 62 8.77 11.60 5.20
CA GLU A 62 8.34 12.04 6.52
C GLU A 62 9.09 11.33 7.68
N ASP A 63 10.09 10.50 7.37
CA ASP A 63 10.89 9.73 8.35
C ASP A 63 10.03 8.85 9.28
N CYS A 64 8.97 8.25 8.71
CA CYS A 64 7.95 7.49 9.44
C CYS A 64 8.07 5.97 9.24
N LEU A 65 8.98 5.48 8.40
CA LEU A 65 9.14 4.04 8.13
C LEU A 65 9.69 3.25 9.32
N SER A 66 10.43 3.91 10.22
CA SER A 66 10.95 3.30 11.45
C SER A 66 9.98 3.38 12.63
N ASP A 67 8.83 4.05 12.48
CA ASP A 67 7.82 4.17 13.52
C ASP A 67 6.71 3.12 13.32
N ASP A 68 6.71 2.11 14.20
CA ASP A 68 5.75 1.00 14.16
C ASP A 68 4.30 1.50 14.09
N MET A 69 3.97 2.58 14.82
CA MET A 69 2.61 3.13 14.85
C MET A 69 2.21 3.74 13.50
N SER A 70 3.15 4.39 12.81
CA SER A 70 2.97 4.92 11.45
C SER A 70 2.79 3.79 10.43
N CYS A 71 3.56 2.72 10.55
CA CYS A 71 3.44 1.53 9.71
C CYS A 71 2.09 0.81 9.91
N GLU A 72 1.66 0.61 11.16
CA GLU A 72 0.34 0.04 11.48
C GLU A 72 -0.80 0.92 10.96
N LEU A 73 -0.67 2.25 11.07
CA LEU A 73 -1.66 3.18 10.56
C LEU A 73 -1.75 3.13 9.02
N ALA A 74 -0.62 3.07 8.32
CA ALA A 74 -0.58 2.89 6.88
C ALA A 74 -1.24 1.57 6.47
N GLU A 75 -0.93 0.46 7.13
CA GLU A 75 -1.58 -0.83 6.85
C GLU A 75 -3.11 -0.75 7.03
N ALA A 76 -3.57 -0.18 8.15
CA ALA A 76 -4.99 -0.01 8.42
C ALA A 76 -5.70 0.84 7.35
N ASN A 77 -5.06 1.93 6.92
CA ASN A 77 -5.63 2.82 5.91
C ASN A 77 -5.67 2.18 4.53
N LEU A 78 -4.66 1.37 4.17
CA LEU A 78 -4.69 0.55 2.96
C LEU A 78 -5.84 -0.47 3.01
N ALA A 79 -6.02 -1.16 4.14
CA ALA A 79 -7.11 -2.11 4.32
C ALA A 79 -8.49 -1.44 4.18
N VAL A 80 -8.65 -0.21 4.68
CA VAL A 80 -9.89 0.58 4.49
C VAL A 80 -10.10 0.90 3.01
N PHE A 81 -9.05 1.34 2.30
CA PHE A 81 -9.12 1.63 0.87
C PHE A 81 -9.58 0.40 0.06
N VAL A 82 -8.90 -0.74 0.25
CA VAL A 82 -9.21 -1.98 -0.45
C VAL A 82 -10.59 -2.51 -0.06
N SER A 83 -11.01 -2.36 1.21
CA SER A 83 -12.38 -2.69 1.64
C SER A 83 -13.43 -1.87 0.87
N ARG A 84 -13.17 -0.58 0.59
CA ARG A 84 -14.07 0.23 -0.23
C ARG A 84 -14.16 -0.31 -1.65
N MET A 85 -13.05 -0.72 -2.26
CA MET A 85 -13.05 -1.35 -3.58
C MET A 85 -13.89 -2.63 -3.61
N VAL A 86 -13.71 -3.50 -2.60
CA VAL A 86 -14.52 -4.72 -2.44
C VAL A 86 -16.01 -4.38 -2.38
N ILE A 87 -16.41 -3.39 -1.58
CA ILE A 87 -17.81 -2.97 -1.47
C ILE A 87 -18.35 -2.49 -2.82
N ILE A 88 -17.57 -1.69 -3.57
CA ILE A 88 -17.96 -1.17 -4.88
C ILE A 88 -18.13 -2.32 -5.89
N ALA A 89 -17.19 -3.26 -5.94
CA ALA A 89 -17.28 -4.43 -6.81
C ALA A 89 -18.51 -5.29 -6.47
N LEU A 90 -18.79 -5.51 -5.18
CA LEU A 90 -20.00 -6.22 -4.74
C LEU A 90 -21.28 -5.50 -5.17
N MET A 91 -21.30 -4.16 -5.13
CA MET A 91 -22.45 -3.36 -5.60
C MET A 91 -22.64 -3.45 -7.13
N GLN A 92 -21.58 -3.77 -7.87
CA GLN A 92 -21.59 -3.95 -9.33
C GLN A 92 -21.79 -5.43 -9.75
N ASP A 93 -21.98 -6.34 -8.79
CA ASP A 93 -22.03 -7.80 -9.02
C ASP A 93 -20.75 -8.35 -9.71
N SER A 94 -19.60 -7.72 -9.43
CA SER A 94 -18.29 -8.15 -9.93
C SER A 94 -17.55 -9.02 -8.90
N ARG A 95 -16.78 -9.98 -9.40
CA ARG A 95 -15.82 -10.79 -8.63
C ARG A 95 -14.37 -10.37 -8.87
N GLU A 96 -14.18 -9.33 -9.65
CA GLU A 96 -12.87 -8.79 -10.01
C GLU A 96 -12.84 -7.31 -9.63
N LEU A 97 -11.74 -6.89 -9.01
CA LEU A 97 -11.42 -5.49 -8.77
C LEU A 97 -10.68 -4.98 -10.01
N ASP A 98 -11.30 -4.04 -10.70
CA ASP A 98 -10.76 -3.41 -11.91
C ASP A 98 -10.41 -1.93 -11.69
N THR A 99 -9.98 -1.26 -12.76
CA THR A 99 -9.64 0.16 -12.73
C THR A 99 -10.81 1.04 -12.28
N ASP A 100 -12.05 0.67 -12.62
CA ASP A 100 -13.23 1.45 -12.24
C ASP A 100 -13.49 1.36 -10.74
N THR A 101 -13.29 0.17 -10.15
CA THR A 101 -13.38 0.00 -8.69
C THR A 101 -12.30 0.80 -7.96
N PHE A 102 -11.08 0.86 -8.51
CA PHE A 102 -9.98 1.66 -7.96
C PHE A 102 -10.34 3.15 -7.95
N TYR A 103 -10.66 3.74 -9.10
CA TYR A 103 -10.94 5.18 -9.18
C TYR A 103 -12.22 5.57 -8.41
N ALA A 104 -13.21 4.67 -8.35
CA ALA A 104 -14.39 4.91 -7.53
C ALA A 104 -14.07 4.89 -6.02
N ALA A 105 -13.15 4.03 -5.58
CA ALA A 105 -12.69 4.00 -4.19
C ALA A 105 -11.78 5.19 -3.85
N GLU A 106 -10.88 5.55 -4.78
CA GLU A 106 -9.97 6.68 -4.68
C GLU A 106 -10.71 8.01 -4.62
N SER A 107 -11.85 8.11 -5.30
CA SER A 107 -12.69 9.30 -5.23
C SER A 107 -13.09 9.62 -3.79
N GLY A 108 -12.60 10.77 -3.31
CA GLY A 108 -12.81 11.24 -1.95
C GLY A 108 -12.04 10.47 -0.86
N PHE A 109 -11.12 9.57 -1.24
CA PHE A 109 -10.18 8.95 -0.31
C PHE A 109 -8.95 9.84 -0.17
N ALA A 110 -8.79 10.45 0.99
CA ALA A 110 -7.66 11.30 1.31
C ALA A 110 -7.18 10.97 2.72
N VAL A 111 -6.59 9.78 2.88
CA VAL A 111 -6.17 9.27 4.18
C VAL A 111 -4.70 8.93 4.13
N TRP A 112 -3.90 9.60 4.96
CA TRP A 112 -2.47 9.36 5.06
C TRP A 112 -2.12 7.85 5.18
N PRO A 113 -1.06 7.35 4.52
CA PRO A 113 -0.20 8.05 3.57
C PRO A 113 -0.76 8.08 2.13
N PHE A 114 -1.95 7.53 1.89
CA PHE A 114 -2.52 7.35 0.57
C PHE A 114 -3.63 8.36 0.24
N TYR A 115 -3.31 9.32 -0.61
CA TYR A 115 -4.22 10.38 -1.01
C TYR A 115 -4.56 10.21 -2.48
N GLY A 116 -5.85 10.20 -2.82
CA GLY A 116 -6.29 10.27 -4.21
C GLY A 116 -5.88 11.60 -4.84
N GLY A 117 -5.31 11.53 -6.05
CA GLY A 117 -4.91 12.67 -6.86
C GLY A 117 -6.06 13.42 -7.51
#